data_AF-A0A450YKD2-F1
#
_entry.id   AF-A0A450YKD2-F1
#
_cell.length_a   1.000
_cell.length_b   1.000
_cell.length_c   1.000
_cell.angle_alpha   90.00
_cell.angle_beta   90.00
_cell.angle_gamma   90.00
#
_symmetry.space_group_name_H-M   'P 1'
#
loop_
_entity.id
_entity.type
_entity.pdbx_description
1 polymer ?
#
loop_
_entity_poly.entity_id
_entity_poly.type
_entity_poly.pdbx_seq_one_letter_code
_entity_poly.pdbx_strand_id
1 'polypeptide(L)'
;MPTQPFPIDPFLERWRKATGAERANHQLFITELCQLLDLPPPDPARDDDTQNAYIFERRVDFHHPDGATRRGFIDCYKRGAFVLEAKHTGKTPGTGKWDKAMLRAHGQAVAYARALPKEEGRPPFVITLDVGVALEVYSEFTQSGGPTSPIPTPAPIGFDSRIFAMNESASACAPSGSNRWPLTPPGYRPG
;
A
#
# COMPACT_ATOMS: atom_id res chain seq x y z
N MET A 1 -22.72 -19.21 6.40
CA MET A 1 -21.45 -19.94 6.21
C MET A 1 -20.58 -19.67 7.41
N PRO A 2 -20.07 -20.66 8.16
CA PRO A 2 -19.11 -20.39 9.23
C PRO A 2 -17.81 -19.89 8.61
N THR A 3 -17.41 -18.68 9.01
CA THR A 3 -16.13 -18.06 8.65
C THR A 3 -15.02 -18.94 9.21
N GLN A 4 -14.33 -19.69 8.35
CA GLN A 4 -13.09 -20.35 8.76
C GLN A 4 -12.13 -19.26 9.25
N PRO A 5 -11.49 -19.42 10.42
CA PRO A 5 -10.50 -18.45 10.86
C PRO A 5 -9.37 -18.41 9.82
N PHE A 6 -9.07 -17.22 9.32
CA PHE A 6 -7.91 -16.98 8.46
C PHE A 6 -6.68 -17.58 9.17
N PRO A 7 -5.89 -18.46 8.52
CA PRO A 7 -4.72 -19.08 9.13
C PRO A 7 -3.56 -18.07 9.22
N ILE A 8 -3.78 -17.02 10.00
CA ILE A 8 -2.87 -15.90 10.19
C ILE A 8 -1.59 -16.36 10.89
N ASP A 9 -1.68 -17.23 11.90
CA ASP A 9 -0.51 -17.66 12.66
C ASP A 9 0.52 -18.40 11.79
N PRO A 10 0.14 -19.38 10.93
CA PRO A 10 1.07 -19.97 9.97
C PRO A 10 1.72 -18.95 9.01
N PHE A 11 0.95 -17.98 8.51
CA PHE A 11 1.47 -16.93 7.64
C PHE A 11 2.52 -16.08 8.37
N LEU A 12 2.21 -15.63 9.59
CA LEU A 12 3.12 -14.84 10.42
C LEU A 12 4.38 -15.62 10.79
N GLU A 13 4.26 -16.89 11.15
CA GLU A 13 5.39 -17.72 11.52
C GLU A 13 6.35 -17.94 10.34
N ARG A 14 5.81 -18.16 9.13
CA ARG A 14 6.59 -18.28 7.90
C ARG A 14 7.41 -17.02 7.63
N TRP A 15 6.75 -15.86 7.65
CA TRP A 15 7.40 -14.61 7.26
C TRP A 15 8.30 -14.01 8.34
N ARG A 16 8.06 -14.30 9.63
CA ARG A 16 9.00 -13.96 10.71
C ARG A 16 10.36 -14.66 10.56
N LYS A 17 10.40 -15.83 9.92
CA LYS A 17 11.62 -16.62 9.68
C LYS A 17 12.35 -16.24 8.38
N ALA A 18 11.74 -15.39 7.53
CA ALA A 18 12.26 -15.06 6.21
C ALA A 18 13.34 -13.96 6.26
N THR A 19 14.57 -14.33 6.65
CA THR A 19 15.69 -13.39 6.88
C THR A 19 16.68 -13.26 5.70
N GLY A 20 16.48 -13.97 4.59
CA GLY A 20 17.58 -14.28 3.65
C GLY A 20 17.49 -13.86 2.17
N ALA A 21 16.47 -13.14 1.69
CA ALA A 21 16.40 -12.74 0.27
C ALA A 21 15.63 -11.43 0.03
N GLU A 22 16.35 -10.31 -0.02
CA GLU A 22 15.82 -8.96 0.20
C GLU A 22 14.78 -8.44 -0.82
N ARG A 23 14.84 -8.86 -2.10
CA ARG A 23 13.95 -8.33 -3.15
C ARG A 23 12.86 -9.31 -3.62
N ALA A 24 13.14 -10.62 -3.68
CA ALA A 24 12.13 -11.60 -4.06
C ALA A 24 11.05 -11.78 -2.97
N ASN A 25 11.39 -11.52 -1.70
CA ASN A 25 10.50 -11.79 -0.59
C ASN A 25 9.28 -10.86 -0.52
N HIS A 26 9.38 -9.59 -0.95
CA HIS A 26 8.23 -8.68 -0.80
C HIS A 26 7.10 -8.99 -1.79
N GLN A 27 7.40 -9.32 -3.05
CA GLN A 27 6.35 -9.70 -4.02
C GLN A 27 5.67 -11.00 -3.61
N LEU A 28 6.44 -11.99 -3.14
CA LEU A 28 5.91 -13.24 -2.62
C LEU A 28 5.08 -13.00 -1.35
N PHE A 29 5.55 -12.18 -0.41
CA PHE A 29 4.80 -11.79 0.79
C PHE A 29 3.46 -11.15 0.43
N ILE A 30 3.47 -10.17 -0.48
CA ILE A 30 2.25 -9.46 -0.90
C ILE A 30 1.27 -10.44 -1.59
N THR A 31 1.79 -11.36 -2.41
CA THR A 31 0.95 -12.38 -3.07
C THR A 31 0.31 -13.32 -2.06
N GLU A 32 1.08 -13.85 -1.11
CA GLU A 32 0.55 -14.70 -0.03
C GLU A 32 -0.40 -13.92 0.90
N LEU A 33 -0.15 -12.61 1.13
CA LEU A 33 -1.06 -11.74 1.89
C LEU A 33 -2.39 -11.55 1.15
N CYS A 34 -2.37 -11.37 -0.18
CA CYS A 34 -3.59 -11.29 -0.99
C CYS A 34 -4.39 -12.60 -0.89
N GLN A 35 -3.72 -13.75 -0.98
CA GLN A 35 -4.36 -15.06 -0.79
C GLN A 35 -4.96 -15.19 0.63
N LEU A 36 -4.22 -14.77 1.66
CA LEU A 36 -4.72 -14.79 3.04
C LEU A 36 -5.96 -13.91 3.20
N LEU A 37 -6.03 -12.78 2.52
CA LEU A 37 -7.15 -11.83 2.59
C LEU A 37 -8.29 -12.11 1.60
N ASP A 38 -8.19 -13.18 0.81
CA ASP A 38 -9.11 -13.48 -0.31
C ASP A 38 -9.24 -12.32 -1.31
N LEU A 39 -8.11 -11.70 -1.64
CA LEU A 39 -7.99 -10.61 -2.60
C LEU A 39 -7.29 -11.09 -3.88
N PRO A 40 -7.65 -10.52 -5.05
CA PRO A 40 -6.90 -10.77 -6.27
C PRO A 40 -5.44 -10.29 -6.08
N PRO A 41 -4.44 -11.02 -6.60
CA PRO A 41 -3.05 -10.57 -6.60
C PRO A 41 -2.83 -9.46 -7.66
N PRO A 42 -1.68 -8.74 -7.63
CA PRO A 42 -1.30 -7.84 -8.71
C PRO A 42 -1.15 -8.57 -10.06
N ASP A 43 -1.48 -7.87 -11.14
CA ASP A 43 -1.33 -8.34 -12.52
C ASP A 43 0.14 -8.27 -12.99
N PRO A 44 0.52 -9.04 -14.03
CA PRO A 44 1.78 -8.84 -14.72
C PRO A 44 1.90 -7.44 -15.33
N ALA A 45 3.07 -6.82 -15.18
CA ALA A 45 3.35 -5.53 -15.80
C ALA A 45 3.32 -5.61 -17.33
N ARG A 46 2.87 -4.52 -17.97
CA ARG A 46 2.82 -4.34 -19.42
C ARG A 46 3.63 -3.12 -19.84
N ASP A 47 4.01 -3.05 -21.12
CA ASP A 47 4.74 -1.91 -21.68
C ASP A 47 3.90 -0.61 -21.67
N ASP A 48 2.58 -0.74 -21.83
CA ASP A 48 1.63 0.37 -21.73
C ASP A 48 1.25 0.62 -20.27
N ASP A 49 1.84 1.67 -19.70
CA ASP A 49 1.62 2.12 -18.33
C ASP A 49 0.15 2.47 -18.03
N THR A 50 -0.67 2.78 -19.03
CA THR A 50 -2.10 3.05 -18.82
C THR A 50 -2.88 1.79 -18.43
N GLN A 51 -2.38 0.60 -18.81
CA GLN A 51 -2.95 -0.71 -18.46
C GLN A 51 -2.46 -1.25 -17.11
N ASN A 52 -1.45 -0.60 -16.51
CA ASN A 52 -0.80 -1.03 -15.28
C ASN A 52 -1.55 -0.52 -14.03
N ALA A 53 -2.81 -0.95 -13.86
CA ALA A 53 -3.70 -0.46 -12.80
C ALA A 53 -3.48 -1.14 -11.43
N TYR A 54 -3.00 -2.40 -11.40
CA TYR A 54 -2.60 -3.08 -10.17
C TYR A 54 -1.42 -4.00 -10.45
N ILE A 55 -0.19 -3.54 -10.26
CA ILE A 55 1.03 -4.27 -10.66
C ILE A 55 2.16 -4.12 -9.63
N PHE A 56 3.14 -5.02 -9.71
CA PHE A 56 4.45 -4.81 -9.10
C PHE A 56 5.35 -3.95 -9.99
N GLU A 57 6.35 -3.30 -9.38
CA GLU A 57 7.38 -2.51 -10.07
C GLU A 57 6.83 -1.47 -11.06
N ARG A 58 5.74 -0.77 -10.68
CA ARG A 58 5.15 0.29 -11.50
C ARG A 58 6.17 1.40 -11.75
N ARG A 59 6.56 1.58 -13.00
CA ARG A 59 7.46 2.68 -13.40
C ARG A 59 6.83 4.03 -13.09
N VAL A 60 7.61 5.00 -12.65
CA VAL A 60 7.23 6.42 -12.56
C VAL A 60 8.41 7.30 -12.94
N ASP A 61 8.14 8.43 -13.58
CA ASP A 61 9.16 9.36 -14.04
C ASP A 61 9.14 10.63 -13.18
N PHE A 62 10.27 10.94 -12.55
CA PHE A 62 10.50 12.17 -11.81
C PHE A 62 11.04 13.23 -12.74
N HIS A 63 10.28 14.32 -12.87
CA HIS A 63 10.67 15.47 -13.67
C HIS A 63 11.31 16.52 -12.75
N HIS A 64 12.56 16.87 -13.03
CA HIS A 64 13.32 17.85 -12.24
C HIS A 64 13.25 19.24 -12.91
N PRO A 65 13.38 20.35 -12.13
CA PRO A 65 13.32 21.71 -12.68
C PRO A 65 14.42 22.04 -13.70
N ASP A 66 15.53 21.32 -13.67
CA ASP A 66 16.65 21.41 -14.62
C ASP A 66 16.38 20.69 -15.96
N GLY A 67 15.19 20.08 -16.11
CA GLY A 67 14.78 19.31 -17.27
C GLY A 67 15.23 17.84 -17.23
N ALA A 68 15.98 17.42 -16.23
CA ALA A 68 16.36 16.02 -16.09
C ALA A 68 15.14 15.15 -15.72
N THR A 69 15.08 13.96 -16.30
CA THR A 69 14.08 12.96 -15.93
C THR A 69 14.78 11.76 -15.31
N ARG A 70 14.37 11.39 -14.11
CA ARG A 70 14.84 10.18 -13.42
C ARG A 70 13.72 9.17 -13.34
N ARG A 71 14.03 7.91 -13.66
CA ARG A 71 13.09 6.81 -13.49
C ARG A 71 13.11 6.25 -12.06
N GLY A 72 11.93 5.93 -11.55
CA GLY A 72 11.72 5.12 -10.35
C GLY A 72 10.72 3.99 -10.61
N PHE A 73 10.61 3.09 -9.63
CA PHE A 73 9.72 1.94 -9.67
C PHE A 73 9.06 1.81 -8.30
N ILE A 74 7.74 1.78 -8.27
CA ILE A 74 6.93 1.56 -7.07
C ILE A 74 6.85 0.05 -6.88
N ASP A 75 7.23 -0.46 -5.70
CA ASP A 75 7.29 -1.91 -5.47
C ASP A 75 5.94 -2.58 -5.72
N CYS A 76 4.84 -2.01 -5.25
CA CYS A 76 3.48 -2.43 -5.60
C CYS A 76 2.55 -1.23 -5.68
N TYR A 77 1.74 -1.16 -6.74
CA TYR A 77 0.87 -0.03 -7.03
C TYR A 77 -0.53 -0.52 -7.35
N LYS A 78 -1.55 0.10 -6.76
CA LYS A 78 -2.95 -0.05 -7.16
C LYS A 78 -3.56 1.32 -7.40
N ARG A 79 -3.93 1.62 -8.65
CA ARG A 79 -4.51 2.89 -9.08
C ARG A 79 -5.73 3.25 -8.24
N GLY A 80 -5.75 4.49 -7.77
CA GLY A 80 -6.81 5.02 -6.92
C GLY A 80 -6.88 4.42 -5.51
N ALA A 81 -5.97 3.52 -5.14
CA ALA A 81 -5.97 2.85 -3.84
C ALA A 81 -4.68 3.10 -3.04
N PHE A 82 -3.52 2.62 -3.52
CA PHE A 82 -2.28 2.75 -2.76
C PHE A 82 -1.02 2.77 -3.64
N VAL A 83 0.03 3.37 -3.10
CA VAL A 83 1.43 3.02 -3.40
C VAL A 83 2.02 2.26 -2.23
N LEU A 84 2.84 1.25 -2.49
CA LEU A 84 3.56 0.49 -1.47
C LEU A 84 5.06 0.51 -1.79
N GLU A 85 5.86 0.90 -0.80
CA GLU A 85 7.32 0.78 -0.81
C GLU A 85 7.76 -0.31 0.17
N ALA A 86 8.46 -1.32 -0.33
CA ALA A 86 9.02 -2.38 0.46
C ALA A 86 10.48 -2.06 0.83
N LYS A 87 10.86 -2.40 2.06
CA LYS A 87 12.21 -2.22 2.57
C LYS A 87 12.62 -3.44 3.37
N HIS A 88 13.68 -4.12 2.95
CA HIS A 88 14.36 -5.03 3.85
C HIS A 88 15.34 -4.21 4.69
N THR A 89 14.98 -3.90 5.95
CA THR A 89 15.85 -3.06 6.77
C THR A 89 17.01 -3.85 7.37
N GLY A 90 16.79 -5.14 7.65
CA GLY A 90 17.70 -5.99 8.43
C GLY A 90 18.02 -5.39 9.81
N LYS A 91 17.17 -4.48 10.33
CA LYS A 91 17.37 -3.79 11.61
C LYS A 91 16.38 -4.31 12.64
N THR A 92 16.78 -4.24 13.91
CA THR A 92 15.87 -4.54 15.02
C THR A 92 14.74 -3.49 15.07
N PRO A 93 13.47 -3.93 15.06
CA PRO A 93 12.32 -3.02 15.13
C PRO A 93 12.35 -2.16 16.39
N GLY A 94 11.82 -0.93 16.31
CA GLY A 94 11.80 0.03 17.42
C GLY A 94 13.16 0.64 17.78
N THR A 95 14.21 0.37 17.01
CA THR A 95 15.48 1.10 17.13
C THR A 95 15.45 2.34 16.25
N GLY A 96 16.12 3.43 16.66
CA GLY A 96 16.18 4.64 15.84
C GLY A 96 16.79 4.45 14.44
N LYS A 97 17.60 3.39 14.23
CA LYS A 97 18.09 3.01 12.89
C LYS A 97 16.99 2.40 12.04
N TRP A 98 16.13 1.57 12.63
CA TRP A 98 14.95 1.00 11.98
C TRP A 98 13.92 2.09 11.69
N ASP A 99 13.59 2.95 12.67
CA ASP A 99 12.64 4.06 12.49
C ASP A 99 13.07 4.98 11.34
N LYS A 100 14.37 5.32 11.27
CA LYS A 100 14.92 6.14 10.19
C LYS A 100 14.85 5.44 8.83
N ALA A 101 14.95 4.12 8.79
CA ALA A 101 14.82 3.35 7.55
C ALA A 101 13.37 3.36 7.06
N MET A 102 12.41 3.12 7.96
CA MET A 102 10.97 3.18 7.66
C MET A 102 10.53 4.58 7.25
N LEU A 103 10.99 5.63 7.95
CA LEU A 103 10.71 7.03 7.58
C LEU A 103 11.21 7.38 6.17
N ARG A 104 12.37 6.84 5.77
CA ARG A 104 12.90 7.01 4.41
C ARG A 104 12.05 6.28 3.37
N ALA A 105 11.60 5.06 3.67
CA ALA A 105 10.69 4.31 2.80
C ALA A 105 9.37 5.07 2.62
N HIS A 106 8.81 5.61 3.70
CA HIS A 106 7.61 6.44 3.65
C HIS A 106 7.82 7.69 2.77
N GLY A 107 8.93 8.42 2.96
CA GLY A 107 9.27 9.58 2.12
C GLY A 107 9.41 9.23 0.64
N GLN A 108 9.96 8.06 0.32
CA GLN A 108 10.08 7.54 -1.05
C GLN A 108 8.70 7.19 -1.64
N ALA A 109 7.84 6.52 -0.88
CA ALA A 109 6.48 6.20 -1.30
C ALA A 109 5.65 7.47 -1.54
N VAL A 110 5.76 8.49 -0.69
CA VAL A 110 5.14 9.82 -0.92
C VAL A 110 5.66 10.48 -2.19
N ALA A 111 6.98 10.40 -2.45
CA ALA A 111 7.57 10.93 -3.67
C ALA A 111 7.01 10.21 -4.91
N TYR A 112 6.84 8.89 -4.86
CA TYR A 112 6.18 8.13 -5.93
C TYR A 112 4.71 8.52 -6.13
N ALA A 113 3.95 8.62 -5.04
CA ALA A 113 2.56 9.05 -5.10
C ALA A 113 2.42 10.39 -5.82
N ARG A 114 3.36 11.34 -5.60
CA ARG A 114 3.43 12.65 -6.28
C ARG A 114 3.91 12.61 -7.73
N ALA A 115 4.67 11.59 -8.10
CA ALA A 115 5.23 11.43 -9.44
C ALA A 115 4.28 10.70 -10.43
N LEU A 116 3.22 10.06 -9.95
CA LEU A 116 2.20 9.46 -10.82
C LEU A 116 1.61 10.48 -11.82
N PRO A 117 1.13 10.05 -13.00
CA PRO A 117 0.41 10.92 -13.93
C PRO A 117 -0.77 11.61 -13.25
N LYS A 118 -1.06 12.87 -13.61
CA LYS A 118 -2.12 13.65 -12.95
C LYS A 118 -3.50 13.04 -13.20
N GLU A 119 -3.67 12.42 -14.36
CA GLU A 119 -4.89 11.80 -14.85
C GLU A 119 -5.26 10.55 -14.04
N GLU A 120 -4.28 9.91 -13.37
CA GLU A 120 -4.51 8.77 -12.49
C GLU A 120 -4.93 9.21 -11.06
N GLY A 121 -4.81 10.50 -10.74
CA GLY A 121 -4.99 11.01 -9.39
C GLY A 121 -3.87 10.60 -8.43
N ARG A 122 -4.00 10.98 -7.15
CA ARG A 122 -3.10 10.50 -6.08
C ARG A 122 -3.82 9.44 -5.27
N PRO A 123 -3.15 8.32 -4.94
CA PRO A 123 -3.80 7.31 -4.12
C PRO A 123 -4.03 7.84 -2.70
N PRO A 124 -5.15 7.45 -2.05
CA PRO A 124 -5.48 7.88 -0.70
C PRO A 124 -4.57 7.26 0.37
N PHE A 125 -3.87 6.15 0.03
CA PHE A 125 -2.98 5.45 0.95
C PHE A 125 -1.54 5.37 0.44
N VAL A 126 -0.62 5.50 1.38
CA VAL A 126 0.80 5.20 1.22
C VAL A 126 1.13 4.09 2.21
N ILE A 127 1.79 3.03 1.73
CA ILE A 127 2.12 1.85 2.53
C ILE A 127 3.63 1.65 2.55
N THR A 128 4.20 1.37 3.71
CA THR A 128 5.57 0.88 3.86
C THR A 128 5.55 -0.55 4.37
N LEU A 129 6.44 -1.39 3.85
CA LEU A 129 6.53 -2.81 4.20
C LEU A 129 7.96 -3.19 4.56
N ASP A 130 8.20 -3.61 5.80
CA ASP A 130 9.37 -4.39 6.20
C ASP A 130 8.93 -5.84 6.38
N VAL A 131 9.32 -6.72 5.44
CA VAL A 131 8.77 -8.07 5.33
C VAL A 131 8.97 -8.86 6.62
N GLY A 132 7.89 -9.40 7.17
CA GLY A 132 7.91 -10.16 8.43
C GLY A 132 8.15 -9.32 9.68
N VAL A 133 8.28 -7.99 9.53
CA VAL A 133 8.53 -7.04 10.62
C VAL A 133 7.40 -6.03 10.79
N ALA A 134 7.02 -5.29 9.74
CA ALA A 134 6.01 -4.24 9.82
C ALA A 134 5.32 -3.98 8.48
N LEU A 135 4.03 -3.65 8.54
CA LEU A 135 3.25 -3.10 7.44
C LEU A 135 2.58 -1.82 7.97
N GLU A 136 3.09 -0.65 7.58
CA GLU A 136 2.57 0.64 8.07
C GLU A 136 1.71 1.29 6.99
N VAL A 137 0.55 1.81 7.40
CA VAL A 137 -0.41 2.44 6.48
C VAL A 137 -0.57 3.90 6.87
N TYR A 138 -0.38 4.77 5.89
CA TYR A 138 -0.58 6.20 6.00
C TYR A 138 -1.72 6.62 5.09
N SER A 139 -2.49 7.63 5.51
CA SER A 139 -3.60 8.18 4.73
C SER A 139 -3.42 9.67 4.45
N GLU A 140 -3.84 10.07 3.26
CA GLU A 140 -4.03 11.46 2.84
C GLU A 140 -5.29 11.51 1.97
N PHE A 141 -6.45 11.68 2.60
CA PHE A 141 -7.75 11.51 1.93
C PHE A 141 -8.11 12.65 0.96
N THR A 142 -7.41 13.78 0.99
CA THR A 142 -7.63 14.86 -0.02
C THR A 142 -7.04 14.49 -1.38
N GLN A 143 -6.16 13.48 -1.43
CA GLN A 143 -5.51 13.00 -2.65
C GLN A 143 -4.79 14.13 -3.41
N SER A 144 -4.31 15.13 -2.67
CA SER A 144 -3.52 16.23 -3.19
C SER A 144 -2.05 15.85 -3.34
N GLY A 145 -1.63 14.77 -2.68
CA GLY A 145 -0.21 14.45 -2.49
C GLY A 145 0.42 15.30 -1.38
N GLY A 146 -0.40 15.85 -0.48
CA GLY A 146 0.00 16.63 0.68
C GLY A 146 0.70 15.80 1.77
N PRO A 147 0.86 16.35 2.99
CA PRO A 147 1.35 15.59 4.14
C PRO A 147 0.42 14.41 4.45
N THR A 148 0.99 13.21 4.56
CA THR A 148 0.30 12.00 4.99
C THR A 148 0.33 11.90 6.52
N SER A 149 -0.72 11.34 7.11
CA SER A 149 -0.76 11.01 8.54
C SER A 149 -0.75 9.49 8.72
N PRO A 150 -0.03 8.95 9.71
CA PRO A 150 -0.11 7.54 10.02
C PRO A 150 -1.54 7.22 10.45
N ILE A 151 -2.13 6.18 9.87
CA ILE A 151 -3.31 5.57 10.48
C ILE A 151 -2.80 4.87 11.73
N PRO A 152 -3.32 5.16 12.93
CA PRO A 152 -2.81 4.59 14.16
C PRO A 152 -2.91 3.07 14.08
N THR A 153 -1.75 2.44 13.94
CA THR A 153 -1.53 1.07 14.34
C THR A 153 -1.25 1.08 15.84
N PRO A 154 -1.61 0.04 16.62
CA PRO A 154 -0.91 -0.16 17.88
C PRO A 154 0.61 -0.13 17.57
N ALA A 155 1.38 0.60 18.39
CA ALA A 155 2.82 0.91 18.23
C ALA A 155 3.65 -0.21 17.57
N PRO A 156 4.79 0.10 16.89
CA PRO A 156 5.27 -0.64 15.71
C PRO A 156 4.99 -2.12 15.91
N ILE A 157 3.98 -2.61 15.19
CA ILE A 157 3.41 -3.94 15.40
C ILE A 157 4.55 -4.94 15.22
N GLY A 158 5.27 -5.28 16.28
CA GLY A 158 5.92 -6.57 16.35
C GLY A 158 4.76 -7.52 16.29
N PHE A 159 4.58 -8.18 15.14
CA PHE A 159 3.45 -9.04 14.76
C PHE A 159 2.88 -9.84 15.95
N ASP A 160 2.04 -9.18 16.73
CA ASP A 160 1.31 -9.71 17.87
C ASP A 160 -0.16 -9.45 17.57
N SER A 161 -0.80 -10.54 17.14
CA SER A 161 -2.23 -10.83 17.20
C SER A 161 -3.18 -9.65 17.40
N ARG A 162 -3.25 -8.68 16.46
CA ARG A 162 -4.35 -7.69 16.42
C ARG A 162 -4.48 -6.84 15.14
N ILE A 163 -3.97 -7.29 13.99
CA ILE A 163 -4.33 -6.70 12.69
C ILE A 163 -5.67 -7.30 12.24
N PHE A 164 -6.77 -6.89 12.87
CA PHE A 164 -8.13 -7.00 12.31
C PHE A 164 -9.06 -6.01 13.04
N ALA A 165 -8.77 -4.72 12.89
CA ALA A 165 -9.72 -3.65 13.19
C ALA A 165 -9.76 -2.65 12.02
N MET A 166 -9.79 -3.14 10.78
CA MET A 166 -10.13 -2.32 9.61
C MET A 166 -11.62 -2.41 9.23
N ASN A 167 -12.45 -3.12 10.00
CA ASN A 167 -13.89 -3.25 9.69
C ASN A 167 -14.83 -2.36 10.53
N GLU A 168 -14.37 -1.67 11.58
CA GLU A 168 -15.28 -0.86 12.42
C GLU A 168 -15.18 0.67 12.24
N SER A 169 -14.08 1.19 11.70
CA SER A 169 -13.92 2.65 11.54
C SER A 169 -14.50 3.21 10.24
N ALA A 170 -14.83 2.37 9.26
CA ALA A 170 -15.52 2.81 8.04
C ALA A 170 -17.03 2.98 8.23
N SER A 171 -17.60 2.46 9.34
CA SER A 171 -19.03 2.59 9.64
C SER A 171 -19.35 3.74 10.61
N ALA A 172 -18.36 4.37 11.25
CA ALA A 172 -18.58 5.38 12.28
C ALA A 172 -18.73 6.82 11.75
N CYS A 173 -18.54 7.07 10.45
CA CYS A 173 -18.71 8.39 9.83
C CYS A 173 -19.77 8.44 8.72
N ALA A 174 -20.60 7.40 8.57
CA ALA A 174 -21.75 7.46 7.67
C ALA A 174 -22.95 8.09 8.41
N PRO A 175 -23.49 9.24 7.98
CA PRO A 175 -24.80 9.68 8.45
C PRO A 175 -25.81 8.60 8.10
N SER A 176 -26.65 8.25 9.07
CA SER A 176 -27.67 7.20 8.96
C SER A 176 -28.55 7.41 7.72
N GLY A 177 -28.48 6.50 6.75
CA GLY A 177 -29.47 6.45 5.68
C GLY A 177 -28.97 5.92 4.34
N SER A 178 -29.48 4.74 3.97
CA SER A 178 -29.50 4.15 2.63
C SER A 178 -28.20 3.57 2.06
N ASN A 179 -28.12 2.23 2.10
CA ASN A 179 -27.24 1.43 1.25
C ASN A 179 -27.70 1.55 -0.22
N ARG A 180 -27.07 2.44 -0.98
CA ARG A 180 -26.98 2.37 -2.45
C ARG A 180 -25.81 3.21 -2.93
N TRP A 181 -24.73 2.58 -3.35
CA TRP A 181 -23.68 3.24 -4.14
C TRP A 181 -24.27 3.63 -5.50
N PRO A 182 -24.33 4.92 -5.87
CA PRO A 182 -24.78 5.30 -7.20
C PRO A 182 -23.66 5.01 -8.20
N LEU A 183 -23.85 3.96 -9.00
CA LEU A 183 -23.09 3.73 -10.23
C LEU A 183 -23.55 4.74 -11.30
N THR A 184 -23.08 5.99 -11.24
CA THR A 184 -23.00 6.92 -12.40
C THR A 184 -22.24 8.19 -12.01
N PRO A 185 -21.24 8.64 -12.78
CA PRO A 185 -20.67 9.98 -12.63
C PRO A 185 -21.69 11.05 -13.10
N PRO A 186 -21.74 12.25 -12.48
CA PRO A 186 -22.64 13.31 -12.91
C PRO A 186 -22.15 13.91 -14.22
N GLY A 187 -22.95 13.81 -15.30
CA GLY A 187 -22.74 14.64 -16.49
C GLY A 187 -23.11 14.08 -17.87
N TYR A 188 -23.54 12.83 -18.03
CA TYR A 188 -23.89 12.30 -19.36
C TYR A 188 -25.41 12.25 -19.58
N ARG A 189 -25.93 13.04 -20.52
CA ARG A 189 -27.27 12.88 -21.12
C ARG A 189 -27.10 12.49 -22.59
N PRO A 190 -27.51 11.31 -23.04
CA PRO A 190 -27.70 11.07 -24.46
C PRO A 190 -29.07 11.62 -24.90
N GLY A 191 -29.06 12.32 -26.03
CA GLY A 191 -30.27 12.57 -26.83
C GLY A 191 -30.62 11.38 -27.71
#